data_AF-A0A5K1F224-F1
#
_entry.id   AF-A0A5K1F224-F1
#
_cell.length_a   1.000
_cell.length_b   1.000
_cell.length_c   1.000
_cell.angle_alpha   90.00
_cell.angle_beta   90.00
_cell.angle_gamma   90.00
#
_symmetry.space_group_name_H-M   'P 1'
#
loop_
_entity.id
_entity.type
_entity.pdbx_description
1 polymer ?
#
loop_
_entity_poly.entity_id
_entity_poly.type
_entity_poly.pdbx_seq_one_letter_code
_entity_poly.pdbx_strand_id
1 'polypeptide(L)'
;MYCTFGQKEKAVEILERYVQDHFAAADLNLFNFLATLLMEDKFYQRALEHIERARSVYCLKKLPLYLSVKAGICYAYLGEIEKSE
;
A
#
# COMPACT_ATOMS: atom_id res chain seq x y z
N MET A 1 -1.99 1.18 26.71
CA MET A 1 -1.19 1.32 25.47
C MET A 1 -2.12 1.76 24.35
N TYR A 2 -2.36 3.07 24.20
CA TYR A 2 -3.21 3.65 23.14
C TYR A 2 -2.44 4.66 22.26
N CYS A 3 -1.27 5.11 22.70
CA CYS A 3 -0.50 6.14 22.00
C CYS A 3 0.10 5.65 20.68
N THR A 4 0.48 4.38 20.57
CA THR A 4 1.07 3.82 19.36
C THR A 4 0.05 3.58 18.26
N PHE A 5 -1.17 3.12 18.60
CA PHE A 5 -2.25 2.90 17.63
C PHE A 5 -2.71 4.22 16.99
N GLY A 6 -2.97 5.24 17.81
CA GLY A 6 -3.36 6.56 17.30
C GLY A 6 -2.26 7.31 16.54
N GLN A 7 -0.98 6.97 16.77
CA GLN A 7 0.13 7.49 15.96
C GLN A 7 0.23 6.81 14.60
N LYS A 8 -0.04 5.49 14.52
CA LYS A 8 -0.09 4.74 13.26
C LYS A 8 -1.24 5.21 12.36
N GLU A 9 -2.44 5.35 12.90
CA GLU A 9 -3.60 5.85 12.13
C GLU A 9 -3.35 7.27 11.58
N LYS A 10 -2.79 8.15 12.41
CA LYS A 10 -2.39 9.49 11.97
C LYS A 10 -1.30 9.45 10.89
N ALA A 11 -0.32 8.56 11.02
CA ALA A 11 0.70 8.38 10.00
C ALA A 11 0.09 7.92 8.68
N VAL A 12 -0.83 6.95 8.71
CA VAL A 12 -1.57 6.50 7.52
C VAL A 12 -2.35 7.65 6.90
N GLU A 13 -3.09 8.44 7.68
CA GLU A 13 -3.85 9.59 7.15
C GLU A 13 -2.94 10.63 6.48
N ILE A 14 -1.83 10.98 7.11
CA ILE A 14 -0.86 11.96 6.57
C ILE A 14 -0.24 11.42 5.28
N LEU A 15 0.14 10.15 5.25
CA LEU A 15 0.72 9.51 4.07
C LEU A 15 -0.28 9.40 2.92
N GLU A 16 -1.53 9.03 3.22
CA GLU A 16 -2.60 8.98 2.21
C GLU A 16 -2.87 10.36 1.61
N ARG A 17 -2.94 11.42 2.44
CA ARG A 17 -3.07 12.79 1.94
C ARG A 17 -1.88 13.21 1.09
N TYR A 18 -0.66 12.95 1.54
CA TYR A 18 0.54 13.30 0.76
C TYR A 18 0.58 12.59 -0.59
N VAL A 19 0.27 11.29 -0.63
CA VAL A 19 0.19 10.51 -1.88
C VAL A 19 -0.91 11.06 -2.80
N GLN A 20 -2.03 11.50 -2.26
CA GLN A 20 -3.11 12.10 -3.04
C GLN A 20 -2.72 13.48 -3.61
N ASP A 21 -2.10 14.34 -2.81
CA ASP A 21 -1.75 15.71 -3.16
C ASP A 21 -0.51 15.80 -4.06
N HIS A 22 0.44 14.88 -3.89
CA HIS A 22 1.75 14.90 -4.54
C HIS A 22 2.03 13.62 -5.33
N PHE A 23 1.01 13.10 -6.02
CA PHE A 23 1.10 11.79 -6.66
C PHE A 23 2.33 11.63 -7.58
N ALA A 24 2.57 12.58 -8.50
CA ALA A 24 3.68 12.49 -9.45
C ALA A 24 5.07 12.65 -8.79
N ALA A 25 5.12 13.21 -7.58
CA ALA A 25 6.34 13.44 -6.81
C ALA A 25 6.53 12.43 -5.66
N ALA A 26 5.53 11.59 -5.39
CA ALA A 26 5.68 10.48 -4.47
C ALA A 26 6.74 9.52 -5.01
N ASP A 27 7.41 8.80 -4.13
CA ASP A 27 8.33 7.73 -4.52
C ASP A 27 7.61 6.39 -4.32
N LEU A 28 7.96 5.37 -5.11
CA LEU A 28 7.40 4.01 -4.94
C LEU A 28 7.66 3.44 -3.52
N ASN A 29 8.71 3.91 -2.85
CA ASN A 29 8.99 3.61 -1.45
C ASN A 29 7.92 4.14 -0.49
N LEU A 30 7.25 5.25 -0.83
CA LEU A 30 6.16 5.79 -0.03
C LEU A 30 4.93 4.88 -0.08
N PHE A 31 4.60 4.38 -1.27
CA PHE A 31 3.54 3.38 -1.45
C PHE A 31 3.87 2.07 -0.74
N ASN A 32 5.15 1.65 -0.75
CA ASN A 32 5.60 0.49 0.00
C ASN A 32 5.44 0.66 1.52
N PHE A 33 5.78 1.85 2.03
CA PHE A 33 5.64 2.16 3.45
C PHE A 33 4.17 2.18 3.86
N LEU A 34 3.32 2.85 3.08
CA LEU A 34 1.88 2.90 3.30
C LEU A 34 1.23 1.51 3.25
N ALA A 35 1.57 0.70 2.24
CA ALA A 35 1.10 -0.68 2.14
C ALA A 35 1.53 -1.51 3.35
N THR A 36 2.75 -1.33 3.86
CA THR A 36 3.23 -2.03 5.07
C THR A 36 2.37 -1.69 6.28
N LEU A 37 2.12 -0.40 6.53
CA LEU A 37 1.29 0.05 7.65
C LEU A 37 -0.13 -0.52 7.56
N LEU A 38 -0.74 -0.47 6.37
CA LEU A 38 -2.08 -1.01 6.15
C LEU A 38 -2.12 -2.53 6.32
N MET A 39 -1.11 -3.26 5.86
CA MET A 39 -1.02 -4.71 6.05
C MET A 39 -0.83 -5.10 7.52
N GLU A 40 -0.04 -4.34 8.30
CA GLU A 40 0.11 -4.55 9.75
C GLU A 40 -1.23 -4.43 10.48
N ASP A 41 -2.06 -3.48 10.07
CA ASP A 41 -3.41 -3.27 10.60
C ASP A 41 -4.49 -4.11 9.88
N LYS A 42 -4.07 -5.10 9.08
CA LYS A 42 -4.94 -6.03 8.33
C LYS A 42 -5.89 -5.38 7.31
N PHE A 43 -5.64 -4.14 6.92
CA PHE A 43 -6.34 -3.44 5.84
C PHE A 43 -5.81 -3.86 4.46
N TYR A 44 -5.84 -5.15 4.15
CA TYR A 44 -5.25 -5.74 2.93
C TYR A 44 -5.86 -5.18 1.64
N GLN A 45 -7.17 -4.93 1.61
CA GLN A 45 -7.84 -4.34 0.45
C GLN A 45 -7.31 -2.92 0.16
N ARG A 46 -7.22 -2.08 1.20
CA ARG A 46 -6.69 -0.71 1.07
C ARG A 46 -5.23 -0.72 0.66
N ALA A 47 -4.42 -1.63 1.22
CA ALA A 47 -3.02 -1.79 0.82
C ALA A 47 -2.92 -2.10 -0.68
N LEU A 48 -3.76 -3.01 -1.17
CA LEU A 48 -3.82 -3.39 -2.58
C LEU A 48 -4.24 -2.22 -3.48
N GLU A 49 -5.26 -1.45 -3.09
CA GLU A 49 -5.71 -0.27 -3.83
C GLU A 49 -4.57 0.74 -4.03
N HIS A 50 -3.76 0.98 -3.00
CA HIS A 50 -2.60 1.87 -3.09
C HIS A 50 -1.48 1.32 -3.98
N ILE A 51 -1.21 0.02 -3.92
CA ILE A 51 -0.22 -0.64 -4.80
C ILE A 51 -0.65 -0.56 -6.27
N GLU A 52 -1.92 -0.85 -6.54
CA GLU A 52 -2.49 -0.81 -7.89
C GLU A 52 -2.54 0.61 -8.45
N ARG A 53 -2.88 1.59 -7.61
CA ARG A 53 -2.87 3.00 -7.97
C ARG A 53 -1.45 3.47 -8.31
N ALA A 54 -0.44 3.04 -7.56
CA ALA A 54 0.96 3.31 -7.92
C ALA A 54 1.30 2.74 -9.30
N ARG A 55 0.94 1.47 -9.56
CA ARG A 55 1.14 0.85 -10.88
C ARG A 55 0.53 1.69 -12.01
N SER A 56 -0.71 2.16 -11.81
CA SER A 56 -1.45 2.94 -12.79
C SER A 56 -0.76 4.28 -13.10
N VAL A 57 -0.41 5.07 -12.09
CA VAL A 57 0.07 6.44 -12.34
C VAL A 57 1.53 6.51 -12.78
N TYR A 58 2.39 5.60 -12.30
CA TYR A 58 3.75 5.49 -12.86
C TYR A 58 3.76 4.73 -14.19
N CYS A 59 2.60 4.36 -14.74
CA CYS A 59 2.45 3.59 -15.97
C CYS A 59 3.37 2.34 -16.00
N LEU A 60 3.51 1.69 -14.85
CA LEU A 60 4.44 0.58 -14.69
C LEU A 60 3.89 -0.67 -15.36
N LYS A 61 4.59 -1.15 -16.38
CA LYS A 61 4.30 -2.46 -16.98
C LYS A 61 4.44 -3.61 -15.98
N LYS A 62 5.33 -3.46 -14.99
CA LYS A 62 5.54 -4.41 -13.90
C LYS A 62 5.89 -3.67 -12.63
N LEU A 63 5.30 -4.09 -11.51
CA LEU A 63 5.65 -3.57 -10.20
C LEU A 63 7.08 -3.99 -9.81
N PRO A 64 7.81 -3.15 -9.06
CA PRO A 64 9.00 -3.60 -8.35
C PRO A 64 8.70 -4.83 -7.48
N LEU A 65 9.67 -5.74 -7.36
CA LEU A 65 9.50 -7.01 -6.66
C LEU A 65 8.89 -6.85 -5.26
N TYR A 66 9.32 -5.84 -4.50
CA TYR A 66 8.80 -5.60 -3.15
C TYR A 66 7.31 -5.24 -3.12
N LEU A 67 6.80 -4.49 -4.10
CA LEU A 67 5.37 -4.20 -4.22
C LEU A 67 4.59 -5.40 -4.75
N SER A 68 5.18 -6.16 -5.68
CA SER A 68 4.57 -7.41 -6.18
C SER A 68 4.37 -8.42 -5.05
N VAL A 69 5.38 -8.63 -4.21
CA VAL A 69 5.28 -9.56 -3.06
C VAL A 69 4.19 -9.10 -2.10
N LYS A 70 4.08 -7.80 -1.81
CA LYS A 70 3.03 -7.25 -0.95
C LYS A 70 1.63 -7.40 -1.56
N ALA A 71 1.50 -7.16 -2.87
CA ALA A 71 0.25 -7.39 -3.58
C ALA A 71 -0.16 -8.87 -3.49
N GLY A 72 0.76 -9.80 -3.75
CA GLY A 72 0.52 -11.24 -3.59
C GLY A 72 0.07 -11.61 -2.17
N ILE A 73 0.74 -11.08 -1.14
CA ILE A 73 0.30 -11.27 0.26
C ILE A 73 -1.13 -10.73 0.47
N CYS A 74 -1.44 -9.54 -0.03
CA CYS A 74 -2.79 -8.97 0.09
C CYS A 74 -3.83 -9.84 -0.62
N TYR A 75 -3.56 -10.30 -1.84
CA TYR A 75 -4.44 -11.21 -2.59
C TYR A 75 -4.66 -12.53 -1.84
N ALA A 76 -3.60 -13.12 -1.26
CA ALA A 76 -3.71 -14.33 -0.46
C ALA A 76 -4.60 -14.14 0.79
N TYR A 77 -4.44 -13.02 1.52
CA TYR A 77 -5.28 -12.71 2.70
C TYR A 77 -6.74 -12.39 2.33
N LEU A 78 -7.00 -11.92 1.11
CA LEU A 78 -8.35 -11.67 0.60
C LEU A 78 -9.01 -12.92 -0.01
N GLY A 79 -8.30 -14.05 -0.09
CA GLY A 79 -8.77 -15.28 -0.72
C GLY A 79 -8.74 -15.24 -2.25
N GLU A 80 -8.15 -14.20 -2.85
CA GLU A 80 -7.99 -14.05 -4.31
C GLU A 80 -6.69 -14.70 -4.80
N ILE A 81 -6.50 -15.98 -4.49
CA ILE A 81 -5.23 -16.71 -4.73
C ILE A 81 -4.86 -16.72 -6.21
N GLU A 82 -5.85 -16.72 -7.12
CA GLU A 82 -5.64 -16.66 -8.58
C GLU A 82 -4.92 -15.38 -9.04
N LYS A 83 -4.96 -14.30 -8.25
CA LYS A 83 -4.25 -13.04 -8.53
C LYS A 83 -2.93 -12.93 -7.77
N SER A 84 -2.57 -13.93 -6.97
CA SER A 84 -1.38 -13.95 -6.12
C SER A 84 -0.12 -14.48 -6.83
N GLU A 85 -0.23 -15.01 -8.05
CA GLU A 85 0.85 -15.65 -8.82
C GLU A 85 1.64 -14.66 -9.72
#